data_AF-A0A936MJW7-F1
#
_entry.id   AF-A0A936MJW7-F1
#
_cell.length_a   1.000
_cell.length_b   1.000
_cell.length_c   1.000
_cell.angle_alpha   90.00
_cell.angle_beta   90.00
_cell.angle_gamma   90.00
#
_symmetry.space_group_name_H-M   'P 1'
#
loop_
_entity.id
_entity.type
_entity.pdbx_description
1 polymer ?
#
loop_
_entity_poly.entity_id
_entity_poly.type
_entity_poly.pdbx_seq_one_letter_code
_entity_poly.pdbx_strand_id
1 'polypeptide(L)' 'MGRLSITELLLILGVALLLFGAGRIADIGKGLGEGIRNFKKGIKDSDSEPPKQLPKKEDESGEGGEKSST' A
#
# COMPACT_ATOMS: atom_id res chain seq x y z
N MET A 1 17.82 -29.42 -11.01
CA MET A 1 18.18 -27.99 -11.17
C MET A 1 17.24 -27.18 -10.29
N GLY A 2 17.80 -26.60 -9.22
CA GLY A 2 17.11 -26.24 -7.98
C GLY A 2 15.94 -25.26 -8.14
N ARG A 3 14.82 -25.62 -7.53
CA ARG A 3 13.71 -24.71 -7.30
C ARG A 3 14.05 -24.00 -5.99
N LEU A 4 14.34 -22.71 -6.05
CA LEU A 4 14.54 -21.91 -4.84
C LEU A 4 13.32 -22.14 -3.94
N SER A 5 13.54 -22.81 -2.81
CA SER A 5 12.45 -23.09 -1.89
C SER A 5 11.99 -21.78 -1.26
N ILE A 6 10.72 -21.71 -0.91
CA ILE A 6 10.14 -20.53 -0.23
C ILE A 6 10.97 -20.17 1.01
N THR A 7 11.54 -21.16 1.70
CA THR A 7 12.44 -20.99 2.84
C THR A 7 13.71 -20.22 2.49
N GLU A 8 14.46 -20.59 1.45
CA GLU A 8 15.63 -19.81 1.02
C GLU A 8 15.26 -18.39 0.59
N LEU A 9 14.13 -18.21 -0.11
CA LEU A 9 13.67 -16.88 -0.51
C LEU A 9 13.38 -15.99 0.72
N LEU A 10 12.72 -16.53 1.74
CA LEU A 10 12.45 -15.83 3.00
C LEU A 10 13.74 -15.46 3.73
N LEU A 11 14.74 -16.35 3.73
CA LEU A 11 16.02 -16.12 4.39
C LEU A 11 16.80 -14.98 3.72
N ILE A 12 16.83 -14.97 2.38
CA ILE A 12 17.43 -13.88 1.59
C ILE A 12 16.65 -12.57 1.80
N LEU A 13 15.32 -12.62 1.77
CA LEU A 13 14.47 -11.46 2.01
C LEU A 13 14.70 -10.88 3.41
N GLY A 14 14.88 -11.72 4.42
CA GLY A 14 15.21 -11.30 5.79
C GLY A 14 16.54 -10.55 5.87
N VAL A 15 17.59 -11.06 5.21
CA VAL A 15 18.89 -10.37 5.13
C VAL A 15 18.77 -9.07 4.34
N ALA A 16 18.05 -9.06 3.23
CA ALA A 16 17.80 -7.85 2.45
C ALA A 16 17.03 -6.80 3.27
N LEU A 17 16.02 -7.19 4.04
CA LEU A 17 15.29 -6.31 4.95
C LEU A 17 16.18 -5.73 6.05
N LEU A 18 17.22 -6.46 6.50
CA LEU A 18 18.16 -5.93 7.48
C LEU A 18 19.12 -4.91 6.86
N LEU A 19 19.56 -5.11 5.61
CA LEU A 19 20.43 -4.19 4.88
C LEU A 19 19.70 -2.92 4.41
N PHE A 20 18.52 -3.10 3.81
CA PHE A 20 17.72 -1.99 3.26
C PHE A 20 16.79 -1.36 4.29
N GLY A 21 16.41 -2.09 5.34
CA GLY A 21 15.42 -1.67 6.33
C GLY A 21 13.98 -1.88 5.87
N ALA A 22 13.07 -2.12 6.82
CA ALA A 22 11.63 -2.25 6.55
C ALA A 22 11.01 -0.97 5.96
N GLY A 23 11.53 0.21 6.35
CA GLY A 23 11.04 1.50 5.89
C GLY A 23 11.23 1.70 4.38
N ARG A 24 12.39 1.32 3.82
CA ARG A 24 12.66 1.47 2.38
C ARG A 24 11.82 0.54 1.52
N ILE A 25 11.64 -0.71 1.95
CA ILE A 25 10.74 -1.66 1.27
C ILE A 25 9.29 -1.15 1.30
N ALA A 26 8.82 -0.62 2.44
CA ALA A 26 7.47 -0.08 2.56
C ALA A 26 7.25 1.15 1.66
N ASP A 27 8.23 2.04 1.55
CA ASP A 27 8.18 3.24 0.70
C ASP A 27 8.04 2.86 -0.79
N ILE A 28 8.90 1.95 -1.26
CA ILE A 28 8.85 1.41 -2.62
C ILE A 28 7.54 0.65 -2.87
N GLY A 29 7.09 -0.14 -1.88
CA GLY A 29 5.85 -0.89 -1.94
C GLY A 29 4.60 -0.01 -2.03
N LYS A 30 4.57 1.13 -1.34
CA LYS A 30 3.50 2.12 -1.44
C LYS A 30 3.41 2.70 -2.85
N GLY A 31 4.55 3.14 -3.42
CA GLY A 31 4.59 3.68 -4.79
C GLY A 31 4.19 2.65 -5.85
N LEU A 32 4.70 1.42 -5.76
CA LEU A 32 4.29 0.32 -6.64
C LEU A 32 2.80 -0.04 -6.47
N GLY A 33 2.31 -0.07 -5.24
CA GLY A 33 0.92 -0.40 -4.92
C GLY A 33 -0.06 0.62 -5.51
N GLU A 34 0.24 1.91 -5.39
CA GLU A 34 -0.55 2.98 -6.02
C GLU A 34 -0.51 2.91 -7.54
N GLY A 35 0.67 2.65 -8.14
CA GLY A 35 0.82 2.45 -9.58
C GLY A 35 -0.02 1.28 -10.10
N ILE A 36 0.06 0.12 -9.45
CA ILE A 36 -0.72 -1.07 -9.80
C ILE A 36 -2.22 -0.81 -9.60
N ARG A 37 -2.61 -0.11 -8.52
CA ARG A 37 -4.02 0.23 -8.24
C ARG A 37 -4.59 1.15 -9.33
N ASN A 38 -3.84 2.16 -9.75
CA ASN A 38 -4.24 3.07 -10.83
C ASN A 38 -4.27 2.36 -12.18
N PHE A 39 -3.28 1.50 -12.47
CA PHE A 39 -3.26 0.68 -13.68
C PHE A 39 -4.49 -0.25 -13.76
N LYS A 40 -4.80 -0.95 -12.66
CA LYS A 40 -5.98 -1.81 -12.56
C LYS A 40 -7.29 -1.03 -12.69
N LYS A 41 -7.34 0.19 -12.14
CA LYS A 41 -8.50 1.08 -12.27
C LYS A 41 -8.69 1.55 -13.72
N GLY A 42 -7.62 1.98 -14.40
CA GLY A 42 -7.68 2.40 -15.80
C GLY A 42 -8.09 1.27 -16.75
N ILE A 43 -7.62 0.04 -16.53
CA ILE A 43 -8.09 -1.13 -17.28
C ILE A 43 -9.58 -1.39 -17.04
N LYS A 44 -10.03 -1.28 -15.78
CA LYS A 44 -11.42 -1.53 -15.41
C LYS A 44 -12.38 -0.43 -15.89
N ASP A 45 -11.93 0.81 -15.96
CA ASP A 45 -12.66 1.95 -16.54
C ASP A 45 -12.70 1.87 -18.08
N SER A 46 -11.70 1.23 -18.73
CA SER A 46 -11.71 0.98 -20.19
C SER A 46 -12.72 -0.09 -20.61
N ASP A 47 -13.09 -1.00 -19.71
CA ASP A 47 -14.07 -2.07 -19.94
C ASP A 47 -15.50 -1.64 -19.53
N SER A 48 -15.68 -0.47 -18.90
CA SER A 48 -16.99 0.01 -18.39
C SER A 48 -17.01 1.53 -18.14
N GLU A 49 -17.65 2.33 -19.01
CA GLU A 49 -18.13 3.70 -18.70
C GLU A 49 -19.46 3.66 -17.91
N PRO A 50 -19.92 4.72 -17.18
CA PRO A 50 -19.34 6.04 -16.84
C PRO A 50 -19.06 6.20 -15.31
N PRO A 51 -18.56 7.36 -14.80
CA PRO A 51 -17.71 7.41 -13.61
C PRO A 51 -18.51 7.37 -12.31
N LYS A 52 -18.19 6.39 -11.45
CA LYS A 52 -18.67 6.38 -10.06
C LYS A 52 -17.51 6.72 -9.13
N GLN A 53 -17.51 8.01 -8.75
CA GLN A 53 -17.20 8.52 -7.42
C GLN A 53 -15.95 7.92 -6.75
N LEU A 54 -14.90 8.73 -6.62
CA LEU A 54 -13.96 8.58 -5.51
C LEU A 54 -14.69 8.98 -4.22
N PRO A 55 -14.89 8.11 -3.22
CA PRO A 55 -15.21 8.55 -1.88
C PRO A 55 -13.93 8.58 -1.02
N LYS A 56 -13.76 9.73 -0.34
CA LYS A 56 -13.22 9.93 1.03
C LYS A 56 -11.83 9.36 1.35
N LYS A 57 -10.81 10.19 1.62
CA LYS A 57 -10.59 11.03 2.81
C LYS A 57 -10.74 10.24 4.12
N GLU A 58 -9.62 10.07 4.83
CA GLU A 58 -9.53 9.90 6.28
C GLU A 58 -8.08 10.22 6.72
N ASP A 59 -7.70 11.49 6.51
CA ASP A 59 -6.95 12.22 7.53
C ASP A 59 -7.98 12.65 8.57
N GLU A 60 -7.99 12.01 9.74
CA GLU A 60 -8.42 12.60 11.02
C GLU A 60 -8.10 11.61 12.16
N SER A 61 -6.88 11.71 12.69
CA SER A 61 -6.59 11.34 14.07
C SER A 61 -6.39 12.61 14.87
N GLY A 62 -7.28 12.83 15.84
CA GLY A 62 -6.94 13.49 17.10
C GLY A 62 -7.26 14.98 17.22
N GLU A 63 -8.50 15.29 17.60
CA GLU A 63 -8.77 16.38 18.54
C GLU A 63 -9.94 15.87 19.41
N GLY A 64 -9.71 15.52 20.67
CA GLY A 64 -9.31 16.45 21.70
C GLY A 64 -10.59 16.96 22.35
N GLY A 65 -11.18 16.14 23.22
CA GLY A 65 -12.40 16.50 23.94
C GLY A 65 -12.15 17.69 24.83
N GLU A 66 -12.81 18.80 24.56
CA GLU A 66 -12.96 19.89 25.51
C GLU A 66 -14.38 20.46 25.47
N LYS A 67 -15.01 20.33 26.64
CA LYS A 67 -15.74 21.38 27.35
C LYS A 67 -17.09 21.82 26.78
N SER A 68 -18.01 21.88 27.76
CA SER A 68 -18.89 23.02 28.00
C SER A 68 -20.00 23.22 26.97
N SER A 69 -21.18 23.65 27.30
CA SER A 69 -21.84 24.06 28.53
C SER A 69 -23.26 24.35 28.06
N THR A 70 -24.19 24.27 29.00
CA THR A 70 -25.48 25.00 28.96
C THR A 70 -26.57 24.45 28.07
#